data_AF-A0A671T7E3-F1
#
_entry.id   AF-A0A671T7E3-F1
#
_cell.length_a   1.000
_cell.length_b   1.000
_cell.length_c   1.000
_cell.angle_alpha   90.00
_cell.angle_beta   90.00
_cell.angle_gamma   90.00
#
_symmetry.space_group_name_H-M   'P 1'
#
loop_
_entity.id
_entity.type
_entity.pdbx_description
1 polymer ?
#
loop_
_entity_poly.entity_id
_entity_poly.type
_entity_poly.pdbx_seq_one_letter_code
_entity_poly.pdbx_strand_id
1 'polypeptide(L)'
;MKHFSEKDKLRLLYTLAVNQQPLILQMFPGTEGWPFLRYHGSSRRMMVWAGSKPLRSLFSSPLERRADIAYQLLHITQSLSANSLQFSLFYTKVSEDMFGTLDDSRVFIVDASTIGVIDLQEALLDTEHRDVFCLSGSCERPPPCETVRASFILLCKHVINNLLVPNDVQSGHLPNEAVSALAICADQSQPEQRIAAVQTLKDILQTLRPCSALYEYRYPECLYSDRF
;
A
#
# COMPACT_ATOMS: atom_id res chain seq x y z
N MET A 1 -9.48 -14.13 -26.55
CA MET A 1 -10.47 -14.57 -25.55
C MET A 1 -11.27 -15.81 -25.98
N LYS A 2 -10.62 -16.97 -26.25
CA LYS A 2 -11.33 -18.23 -26.60
C LYS A 2 -11.64 -19.14 -25.39
N HIS A 3 -11.22 -18.74 -24.18
CA HIS A 3 -11.24 -19.58 -22.98
C HIS A 3 -12.37 -19.28 -21.97
N PHE A 4 -13.15 -18.21 -22.16
CA PHE A 4 -14.25 -17.85 -21.27
C PHE A 4 -15.59 -18.27 -21.86
N SER A 5 -16.40 -19.02 -21.09
CA SER A 5 -17.80 -19.21 -21.44
C SER A 5 -18.58 -17.89 -21.33
N GLU A 6 -19.74 -17.77 -21.98
CA GLU A 6 -20.61 -16.59 -21.82
C GLU A 6 -20.97 -16.31 -20.36
N LYS A 7 -21.13 -17.38 -19.57
CA LYS A 7 -21.38 -17.28 -18.13
C LYS A 7 -20.19 -16.65 -17.40
N ASP A 8 -18.98 -16.99 -17.79
CA ASP A 8 -17.77 -16.45 -17.15
C ASP A 8 -17.51 -15.00 -17.57
N LYS A 9 -17.82 -14.64 -18.82
CA LYS A 9 -17.81 -13.24 -19.28
C LYS A 9 -18.80 -12.39 -18.47
N LEU A 10 -20.04 -12.87 -18.31
CA LEU A 10 -21.06 -12.18 -17.51
C LEU A 10 -20.65 -12.04 -16.04
N ARG A 11 -20.03 -13.07 -15.46
CA ARG A 11 -19.48 -13.02 -14.10
C ARG A 11 -18.38 -11.97 -13.99
N LEU A 12 -17.45 -11.93 -14.94
CA LEU A 12 -16.37 -10.95 -14.95
C LEU A 12 -16.92 -9.52 -15.07
N LEU A 13 -17.82 -9.27 -16.02
CA LEU A 13 -18.46 -7.96 -16.19
C LEU A 13 -19.25 -7.53 -14.95
N TYR A 14 -19.99 -8.46 -14.34
CA TYR A 14 -20.71 -8.19 -13.09
C TYR A 14 -19.74 -7.81 -11.96
N THR A 15 -18.66 -8.56 -11.77
CA THR A 15 -17.64 -8.26 -10.76
C THR A 15 -17.02 -6.87 -11.04
N LEU A 16 -16.63 -6.58 -12.27
CA LEU A 16 -16.07 -5.28 -12.66
C LEU A 16 -17.02 -4.10 -12.38
N ALA A 17 -18.32 -4.31 -12.56
CA ALA A 17 -19.34 -3.28 -12.32
C ALA A 17 -19.72 -3.11 -10.84
N VAL A 18 -19.60 -4.16 -10.02
CA VAL A 18 -20.14 -4.18 -8.65
C VAL A 18 -19.05 -4.10 -7.58
N ASN A 19 -17.95 -4.84 -7.76
CA ASN A 19 -16.80 -4.80 -6.85
C ASN A 19 -15.55 -5.34 -7.56
N GLN A 20 -14.58 -4.46 -7.82
CA GLN A 20 -13.35 -4.79 -8.54
C GLN A 20 -12.30 -5.49 -7.65
N GLN A 21 -12.40 -5.35 -6.32
CA GLN A 21 -11.44 -5.88 -5.35
C GLN A 21 -11.14 -7.39 -5.51
N PRO A 22 -12.15 -8.28 -5.71
CA PRO A 22 -11.88 -9.70 -5.95
C PRO A 22 -10.96 -9.97 -7.14
N LEU A 23 -10.99 -9.13 -8.17
CA LEU A 23 -10.14 -9.31 -9.35
C LEU A 23 -8.70 -8.91 -9.04
N ILE A 24 -8.49 -7.80 -8.34
CA ILE A 24 -7.16 -7.39 -7.85
C ILE A 24 -6.54 -8.50 -7.00
N LEU A 25 -7.30 -9.04 -6.05
CA LEU A 25 -6.82 -10.10 -5.15
C LEU A 25 -6.56 -11.45 -5.86
N GLN A 26 -7.20 -11.69 -7.01
CA GLN A 26 -6.97 -12.88 -7.84
C GLN A 26 -5.78 -12.72 -8.79
N MET A 27 -5.60 -11.52 -9.36
CA MET A 27 -4.50 -11.20 -10.28
C MET A 27 -3.18 -11.01 -9.54
N PHE A 28 -3.24 -10.49 -8.31
CA PHE A 28 -2.08 -10.20 -7.48
C PHE A 28 -2.22 -10.92 -6.12
N PRO A 29 -2.12 -12.26 -6.11
CA PRO A 29 -2.43 -13.02 -4.91
C PRO A 29 -1.32 -12.87 -3.86
N GLY A 30 -1.71 -12.69 -2.60
CA GLY A 30 -0.75 -12.58 -1.50
C GLY A 30 0.13 -13.82 -1.30
N THR A 31 -0.32 -14.99 -1.77
CA THR A 31 0.47 -16.23 -1.78
C THR A 31 1.68 -16.18 -2.72
N GLU A 32 1.69 -15.24 -3.67
CA GLU A 32 2.79 -15.00 -4.61
C GLU A 32 3.66 -13.81 -4.19
N GLY A 33 3.50 -13.32 -2.94
CA GLY A 33 4.32 -12.26 -2.38
C GLY A 33 3.75 -10.85 -2.51
N TRP A 34 2.56 -10.69 -3.10
CA TRP A 34 1.87 -9.41 -3.11
C TRP A 34 1.38 -9.01 -1.71
N PRO A 35 1.31 -7.71 -1.37
CA PRO A 35 1.00 -7.23 -0.02
C PRO A 35 -0.51 -7.25 0.30
N PHE A 36 -1.23 -8.27 -0.18
CA PHE A 36 -2.66 -8.43 0.02
C PHE A 36 -2.95 -9.63 0.92
N LEU A 37 -4.06 -9.58 1.67
CA LEU A 37 -4.52 -10.72 2.44
C LEU A 37 -4.93 -11.88 1.53
N ARG A 38 -4.77 -13.11 2.04
CA ARG A 38 -5.16 -14.31 1.31
C ARG A 38 -6.66 -14.27 1.01
N TYR A 39 -6.99 -14.24 -0.26
CA TYR A 39 -8.36 -14.30 -0.76
C TYR A 39 -8.84 -15.75 -0.86
N HIS A 40 -10.05 -16.02 -0.35
CA HIS A 40 -10.64 -17.36 -0.33
C HIS A 40 -11.77 -17.54 -1.35
N GLY A 41 -12.40 -16.45 -1.79
CA GLY A 41 -13.45 -16.50 -2.80
C GLY A 41 -14.49 -15.40 -2.61
N SER A 42 -15.40 -15.32 -3.57
CA SER A 42 -16.52 -14.39 -3.56
C SER A 42 -17.78 -15.05 -4.10
N SER A 43 -18.92 -14.58 -3.61
CA SER A 43 -20.25 -14.95 -4.09
C SER A 43 -21.06 -13.66 -4.22
N ARG A 44 -21.35 -13.28 -5.47
CA ARG A 44 -22.06 -12.04 -5.81
C ARG A 44 -21.38 -10.79 -5.25
N ARG A 45 -21.84 -10.28 -4.11
CA ARG A 45 -21.32 -9.09 -3.43
C ARG A 45 -20.54 -9.41 -2.16
N MET A 46 -20.57 -10.66 -1.72
CA MET A 46 -19.85 -11.11 -0.54
C MET A 46 -18.47 -11.63 -0.98
N MET A 47 -17.44 -11.26 -0.24
CA MET A 47 -16.09 -11.79 -0.41
C MET A 47 -15.55 -12.27 0.93
N VAL A 48 -14.66 -13.26 0.88
CA VAL A 48 -14.03 -13.88 2.04
C VAL A 48 -12.52 -13.84 1.85
N TRP A 49 -11.82 -13.37 2.88
CA TRP A 49 -10.38 -13.28 2.92
C TRP A 49 -9.90 -13.56 4.36
N ALA A 50 -8.59 -13.73 4.54
CA ALA A 50 -7.99 -13.96 5.85
C ALA A 50 -8.30 -12.81 6.83
N GLY A 51 -8.48 -13.11 8.11
CA GLY A 51 -8.75 -12.10 9.14
C GLY A 51 -7.53 -11.22 9.44
N SER A 52 -7.78 -9.96 9.80
CA SER A 52 -6.76 -8.99 10.22
C SER A 52 -7.26 -8.08 11.33
N LYS A 53 -6.34 -7.48 12.07
CA LYS A 53 -6.63 -6.38 13.01
C LYS A 53 -6.58 -5.05 12.26
N PRO A 54 -7.52 -4.12 12.51
CA PRO A 54 -7.54 -2.83 11.83
C PRO A 54 -6.34 -1.98 12.24
N LEU A 55 -5.75 -1.24 11.30
CA LEU A 55 -4.59 -0.39 11.53
C LEU A 55 -4.82 0.62 12.67
N ARG A 56 -6.02 1.19 12.77
CA ARG A 56 -6.40 2.18 13.80
C ARG A 56 -6.16 1.70 15.23
N SER A 57 -6.25 0.40 15.48
CA SER A 57 -6.00 -0.18 16.81
C SER A 57 -4.56 0.02 17.31
N LEU A 58 -3.64 0.35 16.39
CA LEU A 58 -2.22 0.55 16.68
C LEU A 58 -1.84 2.01 16.91
N PHE A 59 -2.75 2.97 16.74
CA PHE A 59 -2.41 4.40 16.88
C PHE A 59 -2.06 4.81 18.30
N SER A 60 -2.53 4.06 19.30
CA SER A 60 -2.16 4.23 20.70
C SER A 60 -1.01 3.31 21.13
N SER A 61 -0.35 2.62 20.19
CA SER A 61 0.79 1.76 20.50
C SER A 61 2.08 2.57 20.75
N PRO A 62 3.11 1.96 21.38
CA PRO A 62 4.43 2.58 21.49
C PRO A 62 4.99 3.04 20.14
N LEU A 63 5.83 4.07 20.15
CA LEU A 63 6.37 4.69 18.94
C LEU A 63 7.11 3.68 18.07
N GLU A 64 7.85 2.76 18.67
CA GLU A 64 8.63 1.74 17.97
C GLU A 64 7.72 0.88 17.09
N ARG A 65 6.58 0.45 17.65
CA ARG A 65 5.58 -0.33 16.91
C ARG A 65 4.96 0.50 15.80
N ARG A 66 4.60 1.76 16.05
CA ARG A 66 4.02 2.65 15.02
C ARG A 66 5.02 2.96 13.90
N ALA A 67 6.29 3.16 14.24
CA ALA A 67 7.38 3.40 13.30
C ALA A 67 7.62 2.20 12.39
N ASP A 68 7.59 0.98 12.94
CA ASP A 68 7.69 -0.27 12.19
C ASP A 68 6.50 -0.49 11.24
N ILE A 69 5.29 -0.10 11.63
CA ILE A 69 4.13 -0.10 10.73
C ILE A 69 4.28 0.94 9.62
N ALA A 70 4.68 2.17 9.94
CA ALA A 70 4.93 3.23 8.96
C ALA A 70 6.03 2.84 7.95
N TYR A 71 7.11 2.22 8.42
CA TYR A 71 8.18 1.68 7.59
C TYR A 71 7.66 0.66 6.58
N GLN A 72 6.87 -0.31 7.05
CA GLN A 72 6.28 -1.33 6.16
C GLN A 72 5.34 -0.73 5.13
N LEU A 73 4.52 0.27 5.51
CA LEU A 73 3.61 0.94 4.57
C LEU A 73 4.40 1.63 3.45
N LEU A 74 5.48 2.35 3.78
CA LEU A 74 6.35 2.97 2.78
C LEU A 74 7.01 1.92 1.86
N HIS A 75 7.47 0.81 2.43
CA HIS A 75 8.04 -0.29 1.66
C HIS A 75 7.01 -0.93 0.71
N ILE A 76 5.79 -1.18 1.20
CA ILE A 76 4.67 -1.72 0.40
C ILE A 76 4.35 -0.76 -0.75
N THR A 77 4.22 0.54 -0.49
CA THR A 77 3.94 1.53 -1.55
C THR A 77 5.04 1.55 -2.61
N GLN A 78 6.30 1.43 -2.20
CA GLN A 78 7.39 1.33 -3.14
C GLN A 78 7.30 0.06 -4.00
N SER A 79 7.06 -1.11 -3.40
CA SER A 79 6.99 -2.39 -4.12
C SER A 79 5.79 -2.48 -5.07
N LEU A 80 4.67 -1.84 -4.74
CA LEU A 80 3.54 -1.70 -5.66
C LEU A 80 3.93 -0.93 -6.91
N SER A 81 4.70 0.16 -6.77
CA SER A 81 5.10 1.00 -7.90
C SER A 81 6.24 0.40 -8.73
N ALA A 82 7.15 -0.33 -8.09
CA ALA A 82 8.36 -0.88 -8.68
C ALA A 82 8.53 -2.36 -8.28
N ASN A 83 8.24 -3.25 -9.22
CA ASN A 83 8.35 -4.71 -9.06
C ASN A 83 8.92 -5.36 -10.32
N SER A 84 9.27 -6.64 -10.20
CA SER A 84 9.86 -7.44 -11.29
C SER A 84 8.87 -7.82 -12.39
N LEU A 85 7.57 -7.66 -12.16
CA LEU A 85 6.50 -8.11 -13.04
C LEU A 85 6.02 -7.03 -14.02
N GLN A 86 6.69 -5.87 -14.07
CA GLN A 86 6.37 -4.76 -14.98
C GLN A 86 4.93 -4.22 -14.82
N PHE A 87 4.33 -4.39 -13.64
CA PHE A 87 3.09 -3.72 -13.28
C PHE A 87 3.38 -2.53 -12.37
N SER A 88 2.67 -1.43 -12.52
CA SER A 88 2.68 -0.34 -11.55
C SER A 88 1.32 -0.28 -10.87
N LEU A 89 1.30 -0.64 -9.59
CA LEU A 89 0.12 -0.54 -8.74
C LEU A 89 0.21 0.76 -7.93
N PHE A 90 -0.91 1.46 -7.82
CA PHE A 90 -0.96 2.75 -7.15
C PHE A 90 -2.29 2.95 -6.43
N TYR A 91 -2.31 3.86 -5.46
CA TYR A 91 -3.52 4.21 -4.75
C TYR A 91 -4.26 5.31 -5.48
N THR A 92 -5.55 5.09 -5.79
CA THR A 92 -6.45 6.18 -6.24
C THR A 92 -7.01 6.97 -5.06
N LYS A 93 -7.18 6.28 -3.92
CA LYS A 93 -7.56 6.84 -2.63
C LYS A 93 -6.97 5.97 -1.53
N VAL A 94 -6.55 6.61 -0.42
CA VAL A 94 -6.00 5.93 0.75
C VAL A 94 -6.80 6.31 1.99
N SER A 95 -7.03 5.33 2.86
CA SER A 95 -7.54 5.54 4.21
C SER A 95 -6.92 4.52 5.16
N GLU A 96 -7.03 4.75 6.46
CA GLU A 96 -6.49 3.86 7.49
C GLU A 96 -7.13 2.47 7.46
N ASP A 97 -8.42 2.40 7.08
CA ASP A 97 -9.20 1.16 7.00
C ASP A 97 -8.77 0.27 5.82
N MET A 98 -7.98 0.84 4.89
CA MET A 98 -7.40 0.10 3.78
C MET A 98 -6.37 -0.93 4.25
N PHE A 99 -5.74 -0.69 5.40
CA PHE A 99 -4.64 -1.48 5.90
C PHE A 99 -5.03 -2.23 7.17
N GLY A 100 -4.38 -3.37 7.37
CA GLY A 100 -4.55 -4.19 8.55
C GLY A 100 -3.27 -4.93 8.88
N THR A 101 -3.24 -5.51 10.07
CA THR A 101 -2.10 -6.28 10.55
C THR A 101 -2.47 -7.69 10.94
N LEU A 102 -1.55 -8.61 10.75
CA LEU A 102 -1.62 -9.94 11.35
C LEU A 102 -1.08 -9.94 12.79
N ASP A 103 -1.12 -11.09 13.45
CA ASP A 103 -0.66 -11.23 14.84
C ASP A 103 0.84 -10.98 15.02
N ASP A 104 1.63 -11.27 13.98
CA ASP A 104 3.06 -10.96 13.90
C ASP A 104 3.35 -9.49 13.55
N SER A 105 2.31 -8.65 13.50
CA SER A 105 2.29 -7.23 13.10
C SER A 105 2.78 -6.92 11.68
N ARG A 106 2.82 -7.92 10.79
CA ARG A 106 2.96 -7.65 9.34
C ARG A 106 1.76 -6.88 8.82
N VAL A 107 2.04 -5.86 8.01
CA VAL A 107 1.02 -5.02 7.38
C VAL A 107 0.59 -5.59 6.04
N PHE A 108 -0.71 -5.58 5.78
CA PHE A 108 -1.32 -5.96 4.51
C PHE A 108 -2.37 -4.94 4.08
N ILE A 109 -2.62 -4.90 2.77
CA ILE A 109 -3.75 -4.20 2.18
C ILE A 109 -4.97 -5.12 2.29
N VAL A 110 -5.95 -4.66 3.05
CA VAL A 110 -7.22 -5.35 3.33
C VAL A 110 -8.26 -4.95 2.29
N ASP A 111 -8.36 -3.65 2.01
CA ASP A 111 -9.23 -3.11 0.98
C ASP A 111 -8.41 -2.78 -0.27
N ALA A 112 -8.67 -3.50 -1.36
CA ALA A 112 -8.02 -3.25 -2.65
C ALA A 112 -8.97 -2.58 -3.67
N SER A 113 -10.10 -2.04 -3.22
CA SER A 113 -11.10 -1.39 -4.11
C SER A 113 -10.59 -0.09 -4.73
N THR A 114 -9.59 0.54 -4.14
CA THR A 114 -8.97 1.79 -4.60
C THR A 114 -7.54 1.60 -5.14
N ILE A 115 -7.21 0.38 -5.54
CA ILE A 115 -5.93 0.06 -6.21
C ILE A 115 -6.11 0.23 -7.72
N GLY A 116 -5.32 1.13 -8.30
CA GLY A 116 -5.12 1.24 -9.74
C GLY A 116 -3.97 0.34 -10.21
N VAL A 117 -4.03 -0.10 -11.46
CA VAL A 117 -3.03 -0.97 -12.08
C VAL A 117 -2.68 -0.39 -13.45
N ILE A 118 -1.40 -0.27 -13.73
CA ILE A 118 -0.86 0.05 -15.07
C ILE A 118 0.04 -1.12 -15.48
N ASP A 119 -0.20 -1.67 -16.67
CA ASP A 119 0.76 -2.55 -17.34
C ASP A 119 1.82 -1.70 -18.04
N LEU A 120 3.07 -1.76 -17.57
CA LEU A 120 4.16 -0.96 -18.13
C LEU A 120 4.64 -1.49 -19.49
N GLN A 121 4.40 -2.77 -19.81
CA GLN A 121 4.76 -3.32 -21.10
C GLN A 121 3.84 -2.79 -22.20
N GLU A 122 2.54 -2.70 -21.92
CA GLU A 122 1.57 -2.14 -22.87
C GLU A 122 1.66 -0.60 -22.92
N ALA A 123 1.96 0.07 -21.81
CA ALA A 123 2.15 1.53 -21.78
C ALA A 123 3.32 2.04 -22.64
N LEU A 124 4.34 1.19 -22.90
CA LEU A 124 5.45 1.51 -23.81
C LEU A 124 5.04 1.45 -25.29
N LEU A 125 3.96 0.73 -25.61
CA LEU A 125 3.48 0.51 -26.97
C LEU A 125 2.36 1.48 -27.36
N ASP A 126 1.66 2.06 -26.38
CA ASP A 126 0.52 2.94 -26.60
C ASP A 126 0.87 4.41 -26.31
N THR A 127 1.24 5.16 -27.36
CA THR A 127 1.44 6.63 -27.29
C THR A 127 0.11 7.38 -27.16
N GLU A 128 -1.02 6.72 -27.37
CA GLU A 128 -2.35 7.26 -27.19
C GLU A 128 -3.11 6.50 -26.10
N HIS A 129 -2.87 6.81 -24.82
CA HIS A 129 -3.59 6.37 -23.61
C HIS A 129 -5.11 6.11 -23.78
N ARG A 130 -5.54 5.07 -24.50
CA ARG A 130 -6.95 4.91 -24.92
C ARG A 130 -7.66 3.72 -24.31
N ASP A 131 -6.96 2.76 -23.71
CA ASP A 131 -7.62 1.54 -23.26
C ASP A 131 -7.73 1.43 -21.73
N VAL A 132 -8.33 2.45 -21.09
CA VAL A 132 -8.86 2.27 -19.72
C VAL A 132 -10.34 1.88 -19.80
N PHE A 133 -10.60 0.57 -19.72
CA PHE A 133 -11.97 0.03 -19.69
C PHE A 133 -12.69 0.39 -18.38
N CYS A 134 -13.43 1.50 -18.41
CA CYS A 134 -14.38 1.91 -17.38
C CYS A 134 -15.70 1.12 -17.53
N LEU A 135 -15.98 0.18 -16.62
CA LEU A 135 -17.28 -0.52 -16.55
C LEU A 135 -18.18 -0.03 -15.39
N SER A 136 -17.78 1.05 -14.72
CA SER A 136 -18.57 1.73 -13.69
C SER A 136 -19.53 2.75 -14.34
N GLY A 137 -20.77 2.83 -13.83
CA GLY A 137 -21.80 3.78 -14.30
C GLY A 137 -21.48 5.26 -14.06
N SER A 138 -20.43 5.57 -13.30
CA SER A 138 -19.90 6.91 -13.06
C SER A 138 -18.40 6.89 -13.29
N CYS A 139 -17.99 7.03 -14.55
CA CYS A 139 -16.58 7.09 -14.93
C CYS A 139 -16.08 8.53 -14.77
N GLU A 140 -15.47 8.83 -13.63
CA GLU A 140 -14.50 9.91 -13.57
C GLU A 140 -13.26 9.45 -14.32
N ARG A 141 -12.68 10.33 -15.16
CA ARG A 141 -11.47 9.98 -15.93
C ARG A 141 -10.40 9.48 -14.96
N PRO A 142 -9.72 8.35 -15.28
CA PRO A 142 -8.58 7.91 -14.48
C PRO A 142 -7.58 9.06 -14.40
N PRO A 143 -7.05 9.37 -13.21
CA PRO A 143 -6.18 10.50 -13.07
C PRO A 143 -4.85 10.19 -13.81
N PRO A 144 -4.14 11.20 -14.35
CA PRO A 144 -2.98 11.00 -15.22
C PRO A 144 -1.86 10.19 -14.57
N CYS A 145 -0.96 9.56 -15.34
CA CYS A 145 0.13 8.70 -14.84
C CYS A 145 1.06 9.35 -13.80
N GLU A 146 1.04 10.68 -13.67
CA GLU A 146 1.66 11.40 -12.54
C GLU A 146 1.13 10.96 -11.16
N THR A 147 -0.02 10.28 -11.12
CA THR A 147 -0.66 9.73 -9.91
C THR A 147 0.07 8.57 -9.27
N VAL A 148 0.96 7.87 -10.00
CA VAL A 148 1.85 6.88 -9.38
C VAL A 148 2.73 7.55 -8.31
N ARG A 149 3.21 8.78 -8.59
CA ARG A 149 3.97 9.61 -7.64
C ARG A 149 3.10 10.17 -6.51
N ALA A 150 1.78 10.13 -6.66
CA ALA A 150 0.83 10.58 -5.64
C ALA A 150 0.54 9.51 -4.59
N SER A 151 0.87 8.22 -4.80
CA SER A 151 0.63 7.18 -3.79
C SER A 151 1.34 7.47 -2.47
N PHE A 152 2.61 7.93 -2.54
CA PHE A 152 3.34 8.37 -1.35
C PHE A 152 2.71 9.61 -0.70
N ILE A 153 2.22 10.57 -1.50
CA ILE A 153 1.54 11.76 -0.97
C ILE A 153 0.29 11.34 -0.20
N LEU A 154 -0.56 10.49 -0.81
CA LEU A 154 -1.79 10.01 -0.19
C LEU A 154 -1.49 9.23 1.09
N LEU A 155 -0.51 8.34 1.06
CA LEU A 155 -0.11 7.56 2.22
C LEU A 155 0.44 8.45 3.35
N CYS A 156 1.36 9.35 3.04
CA CYS A 156 1.98 10.24 4.03
C CYS A 156 0.94 11.17 4.65
N LYS A 157 0.10 11.77 3.82
CA LYS A 157 -0.93 12.73 4.25
C LYS A 157 -2.03 12.10 5.09
N HIS A 158 -2.52 10.92 4.71
CA HIS A 158 -3.74 10.34 5.30
C HIS A 158 -3.50 9.21 6.30
N VAL A 159 -2.29 8.62 6.34
CA VAL A 159 -2.02 7.46 7.19
C VAL A 159 -0.78 7.66 8.05
N ILE A 160 0.38 7.98 7.45
CA ILE A 160 1.63 8.07 8.21
C ILE A 160 1.60 9.24 9.20
N ASN A 161 1.03 10.39 8.82
CA ASN A 161 0.84 11.52 9.75
C ASN A 161 0.05 11.12 11.01
N ASN A 162 -0.93 10.22 10.89
CA ASN A 162 -1.73 9.77 12.02
C ASN A 162 -1.01 8.69 12.84
N LEU A 163 -0.14 7.90 12.19
CA LEU A 163 0.74 6.93 12.86
C LEU A 163 1.86 7.62 13.63
N LEU A 164 2.41 8.72 13.13
CA LEU A 164 3.51 9.48 13.75
C LEU A 164 2.92 10.75 14.39
N VAL A 165 2.23 10.55 15.52
CA VAL A 165 1.41 11.55 16.21
C VAL A 165 2.23 12.79 16.59
N PRO A 166 1.64 14.01 16.57
CA PRO A 166 2.31 15.25 16.99
C PRO A 166 2.91 15.21 18.40
N ASN A 167 2.39 14.36 19.30
CA ASN A 167 2.93 14.17 20.64
C ASN A 167 4.37 13.62 20.61
N ASP A 168 4.70 12.73 19.68
CA ASP A 168 6.05 12.16 19.55
C ASP A 168 7.05 13.22 19.05
N VAL A 169 6.55 14.16 18.24
CA VAL A 169 7.29 15.32 17.74
C VAL A 169 7.55 16.31 18.88
N GLN A 170 6.56 16.55 19.73
CA GLN A 170 6.69 17.44 20.89
C GLN A 170 7.59 16.87 21.99
N SER A 171 7.59 15.55 22.18
CA SER A 171 8.42 14.88 23.19
C SER A 171 9.86 14.64 22.72
N GLY A 172 10.20 14.94 21.47
CA GLY A 172 11.55 14.75 20.91
C GLY A 172 11.94 13.29 20.68
N HIS A 173 10.97 12.36 20.66
CA HIS A 173 11.22 10.94 20.39
C HIS A 173 11.34 10.65 18.90
N LEU A 174 10.75 11.50 18.05
CA LEU A 174 10.94 11.46 16.60
C LEU A 174 11.98 12.51 16.19
N PRO A 175 13.06 12.13 15.46
CA PRO A 175 14.05 13.08 14.98
C PRO A 175 13.44 14.19 14.12
N ASN A 176 13.93 15.42 14.25
CA ASN A 176 13.46 16.57 13.45
C ASN A 176 13.60 16.31 11.94
N GLU A 177 14.61 15.55 11.53
CA GLU A 177 14.83 15.12 10.15
C GLU A 177 13.64 14.29 9.64
N ALA A 178 13.12 13.35 10.43
CA ALA A 178 11.94 12.57 10.07
C ALA A 178 10.68 13.43 9.95
N VAL A 179 10.52 14.43 10.82
CA VAL A 179 9.41 15.39 10.73
C VAL A 179 9.47 16.19 9.43
N SER A 180 10.66 16.68 9.08
CA SER A 180 10.86 17.42 7.83
C SER A 180 10.64 16.55 6.59
N ALA A 181 11.13 15.30 6.61
CA ALA A 181 10.95 14.33 5.54
C ALA A 181 9.47 13.95 5.36
N LEU A 182 8.73 13.80 6.46
CA LEU A 182 7.30 13.53 6.44
C LEU A 182 6.51 14.71 5.83
N ALA A 183 6.87 15.94 6.18
CA ALA A 183 6.25 17.14 5.60
C ALA A 183 6.46 17.20 4.08
N ILE A 184 7.69 16.95 3.60
CA ILE A 184 8.00 16.89 2.16
C ILE A 184 7.27 15.72 1.48
N CYS A 185 7.16 14.57 2.16
CA CYS A 185 6.43 13.42 1.62
C CYS A 185 4.95 13.72 1.36
N ALA A 186 4.31 14.43 2.30
CA ALA A 186 2.91 14.81 2.20
C ALA A 186 2.67 16.02 1.28
N ASP A 187 3.72 16.70 0.82
CA ASP A 187 3.62 17.87 -0.05
C ASP A 187 3.52 17.49 -1.54
N GLN A 188 2.54 18.08 -2.21
CA GLN A 188 2.34 17.91 -3.65
C GLN A 188 3.31 18.73 -4.48
N SER A 189 3.83 19.84 -3.95
CA SER A 189 4.63 20.83 -4.69
C SER A 189 6.09 20.43 -4.96
N GLN A 190 6.61 19.41 -4.26
CA GLN A 190 8.03 19.03 -4.30
C GLN A 190 8.27 17.60 -4.80
N PRO A 191 7.99 17.28 -6.08
CA PRO A 191 8.09 15.92 -6.59
C PRO A 191 9.52 15.37 -6.63
N GLU A 192 10.53 16.21 -6.91
CA GLU A 192 11.93 15.78 -7.02
C GLU A 192 12.53 15.39 -5.66
N GLN A 193 12.21 16.16 -4.62
CA GLN A 193 12.71 15.93 -3.26
C GLN A 193 11.96 14.81 -2.53
N ARG A 194 10.74 14.46 -2.98
CA ARG A 194 9.90 13.46 -2.34
C ARG A 194 10.54 12.08 -2.25
N ILE A 195 11.20 11.62 -3.33
CA ILE A 195 11.81 10.28 -3.35
C ILE A 195 12.93 10.21 -2.31
N ALA A 196 13.76 11.24 -2.25
CA ALA A 196 14.82 11.35 -1.26
C ALA A 196 14.23 11.42 0.16
N ALA A 197 13.20 12.25 0.39
CA ALA A 197 12.52 12.37 1.67
C ALA A 197 11.89 11.06 2.14
N VAL A 198 11.22 10.32 1.25
CA VAL A 198 10.67 8.99 1.56
C VAL A 198 11.78 8.02 1.95
N GLN A 199 12.93 8.04 1.26
CA GLN A 199 14.03 7.17 1.61
C GLN A 199 14.66 7.54 2.95
N THR A 200 14.92 8.83 3.21
CA THR A 200 15.36 9.32 4.52
C THR A 200 14.40 8.93 5.63
N LEU A 201 13.09 9.08 5.41
CA LEU A 201 12.08 8.70 6.38
C LEU A 201 12.11 7.19 6.64
N LYS A 202 12.25 6.35 5.62
CA LYS A 202 12.41 4.90 5.78
C LYS A 202 13.65 4.55 6.60
N ASP A 203 14.79 5.18 6.31
CA ASP A 203 16.05 4.90 7.00
C ASP A 203 15.96 5.27 8.49
N ILE A 204 15.33 6.41 8.82
CA ILE A 204 15.10 6.80 10.21
C ILE A 204 14.13 5.83 10.90
N LEU A 205 12.97 5.55 10.27
CA LEU A 205 11.98 4.65 10.85
C LEU A 205 12.53 3.24 11.06
N GLN A 206 13.45 2.78 10.21
CA GLN A 206 14.13 1.50 10.35
C GLN A 206 14.90 1.39 11.68
N THR A 207 15.52 2.49 12.11
CA THR A 207 16.29 2.51 13.38
C THR A 207 15.40 2.51 14.62
N LEU A 208 14.13 2.88 14.47
CA LEU A 208 13.12 2.90 15.53
C LEU A 208 12.32 1.60 15.62
N ARG A 209 12.56 0.63 14.73
CA ARG A 209 11.82 -0.63 14.72
C ARG A 209 12.12 -1.44 15.99
N PRO A 210 11.13 -2.18 16.53
CA PRO A 210 11.35 -3.01 17.70
C PRO A 210 12.19 -4.24 17.32
N CYS A 211 13.09 -4.67 18.21
CA CYS A 211 13.69 -5.99 18.12
C CYS A 211 12.82 -7.01 18.87
N SER A 212 12.47 -8.11 18.21
CA SER A 212 11.66 -9.17 18.81
C SER A 212 12.20 -10.55 18.41
N ALA A 213 12.73 -11.28 19.39
CA ALA A 213 13.18 -12.67 19.23
C ALA A 213 12.04 -13.64 18.84
N LEU A 214 10.78 -13.28 19.11
CA LEU A 214 9.63 -14.09 18.68
C LEU A 214 9.39 -14.05 17.17
N TYR A 215 9.90 -13.02 16.49
CA TYR A 215 9.67 -12.77 15.06
C TYR A 215 10.99 -12.40 14.36
N GLU A 216 12.05 -13.18 14.59
CA GLU A 216 13.40 -12.94 14.06
C GLU A 216 13.44 -12.75 12.54
N TYR A 217 12.60 -13.48 11.79
CA TYR A 217 12.49 -13.32 10.34
C TYR A 217 12.08 -11.92 9.88
N ARG A 218 11.50 -11.11 10.77
CA ARG A 218 10.99 -9.76 10.49
C ARG A 218 12.01 -8.66 10.82
N TYR A 219 13.01 -9.01 11.65
CA TYR A 219 14.05 -8.11 12.13
C TYR A 219 15.43 -8.80 12.05
N PRO A 220 15.88 -9.22 10.85
CA PRO A 220 17.17 -9.89 10.70
C PRO A 220 18.34 -9.01 11.21
N GLU A 221 18.20 -7.70 11.16
CA GLU A 221 19.16 -6.73 11.71
C GLU A 221 19.45 -6.94 13.20
N CYS A 222 18.49 -7.45 13.97
CA CYS A 222 18.64 -7.68 15.40
C CYS A 222 19.51 -8.92 15.69
N LEU A 223 19.69 -9.84 14.73
CA LEU A 223 20.56 -11.02 14.91
C LEU A 223 22.06 -10.67 14.82
N TYR A 224 22.40 -9.57 14.16
CA TYR A 224 23.77 -9.24 13.78
C TYR A 224 24.28 -7.93 14.37
N SER A 225 23.48 -7.23 15.17
CA SER A 225 23.83 -5.94 15.74
C SER A 225 23.89 -6.03 17.27
N ASP A 226 25.09 -5.80 17.83
CA ASP A 226 25.32 -5.71 19.28
C ASP A 226 24.71 -4.44 19.93
N ARG A 227 24.05 -3.59 19.13
CA ARG A 227 23.47 -2.31 19.57
C ARG A 227 22.01 -2.40 20.03
N PHE A 228 21.39 -3.57 19.95
CA PHE A 228 19.98 -3.80 20.30
C PHE A 228 19.82 -4.91 21.34
#